data_AF-A0A7W1I3N2-F1
#
_entry.id   AF-A0A7W1I3N2-F1
#
_cell.length_a   1.000
_cell.length_b   1.000
_cell.length_c   1.000
_cell.angle_alpha   90.00
_cell.angle_beta   90.00
_cell.angle_gamma   90.00
#
_symmetry.space_group_name_H-M   'P 1'
#
loop_
_entity.id
_entity.type
_entity.pdbx_description
1 polymer ?
#
loop_
_entity_poly.entity_id
_entity_poly.type
_entity_poly.pdbx_seq_one_letter_code
_entity_poly.pdbx_strand_id
1 'polypeptide(L)'
;MFATPIDMDHRRGLDRVVGGKNRRAAVGWLEAPVHPRNVSEWTFHRISEAGWIMSLKVIDMNRDGLPDILLTDRRGDLAGAR
;
A
#
# COMPACT_ATOMS: atom_id res chain seq x y z
N MET A 1 8.93 5.46 4.93
CA MET A 1 7.47 5.35 4.75
C MET A 1 7.18 5.89 3.38
N PHE A 2 6.40 5.17 2.60
CA PHE A 2 6.05 5.50 1.22
C PHE A 2 4.54 5.40 1.06
N ALA A 3 3.99 6.20 0.17
CA ALA A 3 2.59 6.13 -0.21
C ALA A 3 2.47 6.42 -1.70
N THR A 4 1.58 5.71 -2.40
CA THR A 4 1.24 5.97 -3.80
C THR A 4 -0.27 6.01 -3.96
N PRO A 5 -0.83 6.96 -4.72
CA PRO A 5 -2.26 6.97 -5.01
C PRO A 5 -2.62 5.78 -5.92
N ILE A 6 -3.80 5.24 -5.71
CA ILE A 6 -4.43 4.22 -6.56
C ILE A 6 -5.95 4.36 -6.39
N ASP A 7 -6.74 3.91 -7.35
CA ASP A 7 -8.16 3.60 -7.14
C ASP A 7 -8.27 2.08 -7.08
N MET A 8 -8.35 1.51 -5.88
CA MET A 8 -8.24 0.06 -5.68
C MET A 8 -9.62 -0.62 -5.68
N ASP A 9 -10.66 0.06 -5.23
CA ASP A 9 -12.02 -0.48 -5.18
C ASP A 9 -12.98 0.12 -6.21
N HIS A 10 -12.56 1.14 -6.97
CA HIS A 10 -13.39 1.90 -7.91
C HIS A 10 -14.52 2.67 -7.23
N ARG A 11 -14.31 3.11 -5.99
CA ARG A 11 -15.30 3.81 -5.18
C ARG A 11 -14.70 5.04 -4.51
N ARG A 12 -15.54 6.07 -4.34
CA ARG A 12 -15.31 7.21 -3.43
C ARG A 12 -14.03 8.04 -3.68
N GLY A 13 -13.27 7.76 -4.73
CA GLY A 13 -12.15 8.58 -5.21
C GLY A 13 -10.83 7.82 -5.15
N LEU A 14 -9.74 8.55 -4.91
CA LEU A 14 -8.40 7.95 -4.83
C LEU A 14 -8.11 7.40 -3.44
N ASP A 15 -7.85 6.10 -3.40
CA ASP A 15 -7.21 5.36 -2.31
C ASP A 15 -5.69 5.57 -2.29
N ARG A 16 -5.03 4.87 -1.36
CA ARG A 16 -3.58 4.91 -1.22
C ARG A 16 -3.02 3.56 -0.80
N VAL A 17 -2.01 3.06 -1.50
CA VAL A 17 -1.14 2.01 -0.96
C VAL A 17 -0.07 2.66 -0.10
N VAL A 18 0.16 2.15 1.11
CA VAL A 18 1.12 2.68 2.07
C VAL A 18 2.07 1.61 2.58
N GLY A 19 3.32 2.01 2.83
CA GLY A 19 4.38 1.15 3.36
C GLY A 19 5.02 1.72 4.63
N GLY A 20 5.02 0.92 5.70
CA GLY A 20 5.56 1.26 7.01
C GLY A 20 7.08 1.04 7.17
N LYS A 21 7.58 1.36 8.37
CA LYS A 21 8.93 1.02 8.84
C LYS A 21 8.90 0.65 10.33
N ASN A 22 9.88 -0.14 10.78
CA ASN A 22 10.10 -0.59 12.15
C ASN A 22 9.18 -1.75 12.60
N ARG A 23 9.12 -2.00 13.93
CA ARG A 23 8.36 -3.11 14.51
C ARG A 23 6.89 -3.04 14.09
N ARG A 24 6.34 -4.18 13.68
CA ARG A 24 4.94 -4.33 13.22
C ARG A 24 4.60 -3.43 12.02
N ALA A 25 5.59 -3.09 11.19
CA ALA A 25 5.30 -2.42 9.94
C ALA A 25 4.52 -3.35 9.00
N ALA A 26 3.76 -2.73 8.11
CA ALA A 26 2.95 -3.41 7.13
C ALA A 26 2.99 -2.67 5.80
N VAL A 27 2.60 -3.39 4.77
CA VAL A 27 2.10 -2.82 3.52
C VAL A 27 0.59 -3.07 3.52
N GLY A 28 -0.16 -2.06 3.13
CA GLY A 28 -1.61 -2.16 3.00
C GLY A 28 -2.16 -0.99 2.20
N TRP A 29 -3.46 -1.03 1.93
CA TRP A 29 -4.16 0.08 1.29
C TRP A 29 -5.10 0.76 2.27
N LEU A 30 -5.22 2.07 2.11
CA LEU A 30 -6.13 2.93 2.83
C LEU A 30 -7.30 3.23 1.88
N GLU A 31 -8.48 2.72 2.21
CA GLU A 31 -9.73 2.94 1.47
C GLU A 31 -10.26 4.35 1.78
N ALA A 32 -10.56 5.10 0.72
CA ALA A 32 -11.07 6.45 0.80
C ALA A 32 -12.51 6.47 1.35
N PRO A 33 -12.79 7.23 2.43
CA PRO A 33 -14.15 7.44 2.89
C PRO A 33 -14.89 8.44 2.00
N VAL A 34 -16.19 8.59 2.24
CA VAL A 34 -17.02 9.60 1.56
C VAL A 34 -16.50 11.02 1.81
N HIS A 35 -15.88 11.27 2.97
CA HIS A 35 -15.24 12.54 3.31
C HIS A 35 -13.73 12.35 3.49
N PRO A 36 -12.91 12.34 2.41
CA PRO A 36 -11.48 12.02 2.49
C PRO A 36 -10.65 12.92 3.42
N ARG A 37 -11.16 14.11 3.77
CA ARG A 37 -10.54 15.03 4.74
C ARG A 37 -10.74 14.60 6.20
N ASN A 38 -11.70 13.74 6.48
CA ASN A 38 -11.88 13.15 7.79
C ASN A 38 -10.96 11.92 7.93
N VAL A 39 -9.76 12.13 8.47
CA VAL A 39 -8.71 11.09 8.55
C VAL A 39 -9.17 9.85 9.34
N SER A 40 -10.05 10.00 10.33
CA SER A 40 -10.52 8.87 11.14
C SER A 40 -11.51 7.95 10.43
N GLU A 41 -12.04 8.34 9.28
CA GLU A 41 -12.97 7.51 8.49
C GLU A 41 -12.24 6.58 7.51
N TRP A 42 -10.92 6.73 7.33
CA TRP A 42 -10.15 5.87 6.44
C TRP A 42 -10.01 4.47 7.01
N THR A 43 -10.27 3.46 6.19
CA THR A 43 -10.14 2.05 6.58
C THR A 43 -8.82 1.50 6.06
N PHE A 44 -8.00 0.93 6.96
CA PHE A 44 -6.76 0.26 6.58
C PHE A 44 -6.99 -1.22 6.37
N HIS A 45 -6.62 -1.69 5.19
CA HIS A 45 -6.67 -3.09 4.79
C HIS A 45 -5.25 -3.61 4.62
N ARG A 46 -4.89 -4.59 5.46
CA ARG A 46 -3.52 -5.14 5.48
C ARG A 46 -3.30 -6.09 4.30
N ILE A 47 -2.17 -5.92 3.61
CA ILE A 47 -1.76 -6.78 2.47
C ILE A 47 -0.59 -7.68 2.87
N SER A 48 0.43 -7.15 3.53
CA SER A 48 1.62 -7.94 3.90
C SER A 48 2.33 -7.39 5.13
N GLU A 49 3.05 -8.27 5.83
CA GLU A 49 4.05 -7.88 6.85
C GLU A 49 5.21 -7.12 6.18
N ALA A 50 5.79 -6.17 6.90
CA ALA A 50 6.96 -5.43 6.44
C ALA A 50 7.91 -5.11 7.60
N GLY A 51 9.19 -4.93 7.29
CA GLY A 51 10.19 -4.41 8.21
C GLY A 51 10.52 -2.95 7.93
N TRP A 52 10.94 -2.64 6.70
CA TRP A 52 11.32 -1.30 6.29
C TRP A 52 11.15 -1.09 4.79
N ILE A 53 10.01 -0.53 4.40
CA ILE A 53 9.72 -0.21 3.00
C ILE A 53 10.53 1.01 2.54
N MET A 54 11.31 0.81 1.48
CA MET A 54 12.17 1.84 0.85
C MET A 54 11.75 2.23 -0.57
N SER A 55 10.84 1.47 -1.18
CA SER A 55 10.25 1.78 -2.48
C SER A 55 8.89 1.11 -2.57
N LEU A 56 7.94 1.76 -3.23
CA LEU A 56 6.58 1.29 -3.42
C LEU A 56 6.07 1.82 -4.76
N LYS A 57 5.64 0.92 -5.64
CA LYS A 57 5.05 1.24 -6.94
C LYS A 57 3.81 0.39 -7.16
N VAL A 58 2.86 0.96 -7.88
CA VAL A 58 1.71 0.24 -8.41
C VAL A 58 1.88 0.14 -9.92
N ILE A 59 1.84 -1.08 -10.45
CA ILE A 59 2.01 -1.37 -11.87
C ILE A 59 1.38 -2.74 -12.16
N ASP A 60 0.67 -2.86 -13.28
CA ASP A 60 0.25 -4.16 -13.81
C ASP A 60 1.47 -4.86 -14.44
N MET A 61 2.08 -5.79 -13.69
CA MET A 61 3.33 -6.44 -14.10
C MET A 61 3.10 -7.59 -15.07
N ASN A 62 1.99 -8.31 -14.90
CA ASN A 62 1.67 -9.51 -15.68
C ASN A 62 0.76 -9.22 -16.89
N ARG A 63 0.23 -7.99 -17.01
CA ARG A 63 -0.67 -7.51 -18.06
C ARG A 63 -2.05 -8.15 -18.04
N ASP A 64 -2.56 -8.47 -16.85
CA ASP A 64 -3.92 -9.00 -16.70
C ASP A 64 -4.99 -7.90 -16.51
N GLY A 65 -4.57 -6.64 -16.46
CA GLY A 65 -5.43 -5.48 -16.25
C GLY A 65 -5.70 -5.17 -14.77
N LEU A 66 -5.11 -5.93 -13.85
CA LEU A 66 -5.17 -5.67 -12.41
C LEU A 66 -3.84 -5.03 -11.92
N PRO A 67 -3.91 -4.05 -11.01
CA PRO A 67 -2.70 -3.43 -10.48
C PRO A 67 -1.98 -4.34 -9.47
N ASP A 68 -0.68 -4.57 -9.68
CA ASP A 68 0.20 -5.20 -8.69
C ASP A 68 0.93 -4.15 -7.83
N ILE A 69 1.41 -4.57 -6.66
CA ILE A 69 2.23 -3.75 -5.77
C ILE A 69 3.67 -4.27 -5.80
N LEU A 70 4.57 -3.51 -6.42
CA LEU A 70 6.01 -3.75 -6.41
C LEU A 70 6.68 -2.93 -5.30
N LEU A 71 7.47 -3.58 -4.46
CA LEU A 71 8.11 -2.91 -3.33
C LEU A 71 9.51 -3.43 -3.03
N THR A 72 10.24 -2.68 -2.21
CA THR A 72 11.49 -3.17 -1.61
C THR A 72 11.44 -3.06 -0.10
N ASP A 73 11.68 -4.18 0.60
CA ASP A 73 11.86 -4.24 2.03
C ASP A 73 13.36 -4.35 2.38
N ARG A 74 13.82 -3.61 3.37
CA ARG A 74 15.22 -3.63 3.83
C ARG A 74 15.44 -4.41 5.12
N ARG A 75 14.40 -4.98 5.74
CA ARG A 75 14.55 -5.63 7.05
C ARG A 75 13.58 -6.79 7.26
N GLY A 76 14.08 -7.88 7.85
CA GLY A 76 13.29 -9.04 8.24
C GLY A 76 13.30 -10.14 7.18
N ASP A 77 12.47 -11.16 7.39
CA ASP A 77 12.48 -12.39 6.59
C ASP A 77 12.07 -12.18 5.13
N LEU A 78 11.40 -11.07 4.85
CA LEU A 78 10.91 -10.70 3.52
C LEU A 78 11.74 -9.57 2.89
N ALA A 79 12.97 -9.35 3.37
CA ALA A 79 13.88 -8.36 2.81
C ALA A 79 14.23 -8.68 1.35
N GLY A 80 14.22 -7.65 0.49
CA GLY A 80 14.40 -7.79 -0.95
C GLY A 80 13.33 -7.04 -1.75
N ALA A 81 13.37 -7.23 -3.07
CA ALA A 81 12.28 -6.81 -3.95
C ALA A 81 11.24 -7.92 -4.03
N ARG A 82 9.96 -7.55 -3.95
CA ARG A 82 8.83 -8.46 -4.07
C ARG A 82 7.62 -7.72 -4.62
#